data_AF-A0A624JXS9-F1
#
_entry.id   AF-A0A624JXS9-F1
#
_cell.length_a   1.000
_cell.length_b   1.000
_cell.length_c   1.000
_cell.angle_alpha   90.00
_cell.angle_beta   90.00
_cell.angle_gamma   90.00
#
_symmetry.space_group_name_H-M   'P 1'
#
loop_
_entity.id
_entity.type
_entity.pdbx_description
1 polymer ?
#
loop_
_entity_poly.entity_id
_entity_poly.type
_entity_poly.pdbx_seq_one_letter_code
_entity_poly.pdbx_strand_id
1 'polypeptide(L)'
;MGKRNNIKMTKNASAVINELMDKPHYKPLKTLFFCKDFLSSFPLAKQRLIAKIYVKNHILNIITLHPAAYQELNHDDSKIYIKFLIKAYGQKYPLSGFVDIKDIKIFSQKYTYAANKNKNDEKLSKNSYLELSKGEFKNCFKDEKLFKKFEDLRELIKKGSNLD
;
A
#
# COMPACT_ATOMS: atom_id res chain seq x y z
N MET A 1 -2.07 43.56 -38.91
CA MET A 1 -2.45 42.26 -38.32
C MET A 1 -1.20 41.59 -37.75
N GLY A 2 -0.95 41.74 -36.44
CA GLY A 2 0.22 41.14 -35.78
C GLY A 2 -0.09 39.73 -35.27
N LYS A 3 0.59 38.72 -35.80
CA LYS A 3 0.56 37.35 -35.28
C LYS A 3 1.13 37.35 -33.85
N ARG A 4 0.28 37.06 -32.86
CA ARG A 4 0.72 36.82 -31.47
C ARG A 4 1.47 35.50 -31.43
N ASN A 5 2.77 35.56 -31.16
CA ASN A 5 3.61 34.39 -30.94
C ASN A 5 3.11 33.69 -29.66
N ASN A 6 2.59 32.47 -29.80
CA ASN A 6 2.31 31.58 -28.67
C ASN A 6 3.63 31.07 -28.11
N ILE A 7 4.19 31.80 -27.14
CA ILE A 7 5.32 31.34 -26.35
C ILE A 7 4.84 30.14 -25.53
N LYS A 8 5.24 28.92 -25.91
CA LYS A 8 5.07 27.73 -25.06
C LYS A 8 5.95 27.92 -23.83
N MET A 9 5.39 28.42 -22.74
CA MET A 9 6.07 28.40 -21.44
C MET A 9 6.30 26.95 -21.03
N THR A 10 7.55 26.57 -20.82
CA THR A 10 7.91 25.30 -20.20
C THR A 10 7.42 25.31 -18.75
N LYS A 11 6.40 24.51 -18.45
CA LYS A 11 5.93 24.31 -17.08
C LYS A 11 7.08 23.75 -16.25
N ASN A 12 7.32 24.32 -15.08
CA ASN A 12 8.29 23.74 -14.14
C ASN A 12 7.75 22.41 -13.58
N ALA A 13 8.64 21.57 -13.06
CA ALA A 13 8.27 20.24 -12.56
C ALA A 13 7.15 20.31 -11.51
N SER A 14 7.20 21.29 -10.61
CA SER A 14 6.19 21.52 -9.58
C SER A 14 4.79 21.79 -10.16
N ALA A 15 4.71 22.61 -11.21
CA ALA A 15 3.46 22.93 -11.89
C ALA A 15 2.89 21.71 -12.61
N VAL A 16 3.74 20.92 -13.26
CA VAL A 16 3.33 19.65 -13.90
C VAL A 16 2.82 18.66 -12.85
N ILE A 17 3.51 18.52 -11.71
CA ILE A 17 3.09 17.65 -10.61
C ILE A 17 1.75 18.11 -10.04
N ASN A 18 1.55 19.40 -9.81
CA ASN A 18 0.28 19.93 -9.30
C ASN A 18 -0.88 19.64 -10.27
N GLU A 19 -0.66 19.86 -11.57
CA GLU A 19 -1.65 19.57 -12.62
C GLU A 19 -1.98 18.08 -12.72
N LEU A 20 -1.00 17.20 -12.50
CA LEU A 20 -1.24 15.75 -12.39
C LEU A 20 -2.05 15.43 -11.12
N MET A 21 -1.67 16.00 -9.98
CA MET A 21 -2.29 15.74 -8.67
C MET A 21 -3.74 16.22 -8.57
N ASP A 22 -4.16 17.15 -9.43
CA ASP A 22 -5.55 17.60 -9.52
C ASP A 22 -6.44 16.65 -10.32
N LYS A 23 -5.89 15.70 -11.08
CA LYS A 23 -6.71 14.71 -11.77
C LYS A 23 -7.32 13.71 -10.78
N PRO A 24 -8.58 13.29 -10.97
CA PRO A 24 -9.29 12.42 -10.01
C PRO A 24 -8.58 11.10 -9.68
N HIS A 25 -7.91 10.48 -10.65
CA HIS A 25 -7.21 9.20 -10.46
C HIS A 25 -5.93 9.32 -9.61
N TYR A 26 -5.37 10.54 -9.45
CA TYR A 26 -4.26 10.79 -8.54
C TYR A 26 -4.71 11.21 -7.14
N LYS A 27 -6.02 11.42 -6.92
CA LYS A 27 -6.57 11.78 -5.60
C LYS A 27 -6.12 10.80 -4.47
N PRO A 28 -6.14 9.46 -4.65
CA PRO A 28 -5.65 8.55 -3.62
C PRO A 28 -4.18 8.76 -3.26
N LEU A 29 -3.35 9.06 -4.27
CA LEU A 29 -1.93 9.32 -4.08
C LEU A 29 -1.70 10.66 -3.37
N LYS A 30 -2.43 11.71 -3.76
CA LYS A 30 -2.44 13.02 -3.08
C LYS A 30 -2.79 12.89 -1.60
N THR A 31 -3.86 12.17 -1.29
CA THR A 31 -4.25 11.90 0.10
C THR A 31 -3.17 11.12 0.84
N LEU A 32 -2.55 10.11 0.23
CA LEU A 32 -1.47 9.36 0.85
C LEU A 32 -0.27 10.24 1.22
N PHE A 33 0.13 11.17 0.33
CA PHE A 33 1.22 12.10 0.61
C PHE A 33 0.92 13.00 1.80
N PHE A 34 -0.25 13.64 1.83
CA PHE A 34 -0.65 14.48 2.97
C PHE A 34 -0.81 13.68 4.26
N CYS A 35 -1.30 12.45 4.20
CA CYS A 35 -1.37 11.59 5.37
C CYS A 35 0.01 11.22 5.92
N LYS A 36 1.00 10.97 5.04
CA LYS A 36 2.39 10.72 5.46
C LYS A 36 3.04 11.97 6.07
N ASP A 37 2.86 13.12 5.43
CA ASP A 37 3.41 14.39 5.91
C ASP A 37 2.76 14.82 7.24
N PHE A 38 1.44 14.64 7.38
CA PHE A 38 0.74 14.83 8.65
C PHE A 38 1.26 13.88 9.75
N LEU A 39 1.58 12.62 9.43
CA LEU A 39 2.16 11.72 10.42
C LEU A 39 3.50 12.26 10.96
N SER A 40 4.29 12.93 10.11
CA SER A 40 5.54 13.58 10.52
C SER A 40 5.35 14.77 11.48
N SER A 41 4.12 15.30 11.63
CA SER A 41 3.85 16.37 12.61
C SER A 41 3.70 15.85 14.05
N PHE A 42 3.63 14.53 14.25
CA PHE A 42 3.56 13.94 15.59
C PHE A 42 4.96 13.85 16.23
N PRO A 43 5.07 13.80 17.57
CA PRO A 43 6.30 13.40 18.22
C PRO A 43 6.68 11.97 17.82
N LEU A 44 7.99 11.68 17.71
CA LEU A 44 8.50 10.39 17.26
C LEU A 44 7.93 9.20 18.07
N ALA A 45 7.75 9.38 19.38
CA ALA A 45 7.12 8.38 20.25
C ALA A 45 5.71 8.00 19.77
N LYS A 46 4.86 8.99 19.45
CA LYS A 46 3.50 8.76 18.95
C LYS A 46 3.48 8.26 17.51
N GLN A 47 4.43 8.67 16.66
CA GLN A 47 4.56 8.14 15.30
C GLN A 47 4.77 6.61 15.32
N ARG A 48 5.62 6.13 16.24
CA ARG A 48 5.92 4.70 16.41
C ARG A 48 4.73 3.86 16.87
N LEU A 49 3.63 4.47 17.29
CA LEU A 49 2.39 3.78 17.68
C LEU A 49 1.46 3.54 16.50
N ILE A 50 1.63 4.31 15.42
CA ILE A 50 0.73 4.36 14.27
C ILE A 50 1.30 3.46 13.16
N ALA A 51 0.55 2.42 12.80
CA ALA A 51 0.87 1.56 11.66
C ALA A 51 0.49 2.20 10.33
N LYS A 52 -0.68 2.84 10.28
CA LYS A 52 -1.22 3.46 9.06
C LYS A 52 -2.18 4.59 9.39
N ILE A 53 -2.21 5.59 8.53
CA ILE A 53 -3.14 6.71 8.61
C ILE A 53 -3.76 6.98 7.23
N TYR A 54 -5.05 7.27 7.19
CA TYR A 54 -5.75 7.61 5.96
C TYR A 54 -7.04 8.39 6.24
N VAL A 55 -7.49 9.17 5.26
CA VAL A 55 -8.77 9.90 5.34
C VAL A 55 -9.82 9.18 4.48
N LYS A 56 -11.01 8.97 5.05
CA LYS A 56 -12.17 8.43 4.34
C LYS A 56 -13.44 9.07 4.87
N ASN A 57 -14.32 9.54 3.98
CA ASN A 57 -15.62 10.14 4.34
C ASN A 57 -15.51 11.23 5.43
N HIS A 58 -14.56 12.17 5.29
CA HIS A 58 -14.31 13.23 6.28
C HIS A 58 -13.87 12.72 7.68
N ILE A 59 -13.42 11.47 7.77
CA ILE A 59 -12.92 10.87 9.00
C ILE A 59 -11.44 10.54 8.83
N LEU A 60 -10.62 11.00 9.78
CA LEU A 60 -9.24 10.56 9.88
C LEU A 60 -9.21 9.20 10.59
N ASN A 61 -8.75 8.18 9.87
CA ASN A 61 -8.60 6.83 10.41
C ASN A 61 -7.14 6.60 10.76
N ILE A 62 -6.89 6.29 12.03
CA ILE A 62 -5.57 5.97 12.56
C ILE A 62 -5.58 4.50 12.97
N ILE A 63 -4.73 3.70 12.35
CA ILE A 63 -4.52 2.30 12.71
C ILE A 63 -3.28 2.23 13.57
N THR A 64 -3.41 1.70 14.78
CA THR A 64 -2.29 1.51 15.72
C THR A 64 -1.68 0.12 15.59
N LEU A 65 -0.41 -0.03 15.92
CA LEU A 65 0.31 -1.31 15.80
C LEU A 65 -0.19 -2.39 16.77
N HIS A 66 -0.52 -1.99 18.01
CA HIS A 66 -0.89 -2.91 19.10
C HIS A 66 -2.03 -2.31 19.95
N PRO A 67 -2.72 -3.11 20.79
CA PRO A 67 -3.80 -2.61 21.65
C PRO A 67 -3.35 -1.56 22.67
N ALA A 68 -2.14 -1.68 23.21
CA ALA A 68 -1.57 -0.66 24.11
C ALA A 68 -1.42 0.70 23.40
N ALA A 69 -0.96 0.68 22.15
CA ALA A 69 -0.90 1.88 21.31
C ALA A 69 -2.29 2.47 21.02
N TYR A 70 -3.32 1.62 20.89
CA TYR A 70 -4.70 2.08 20.81
C TYR A 70 -5.14 2.78 22.10
N GLN A 71 -4.87 2.20 23.28
CA GLN A 71 -5.21 2.83 24.55
C GLN A 71 -4.54 4.20 24.71
N GLU A 72 -3.25 4.31 24.39
CA GLU A 72 -2.50 5.56 24.52
C GLU A 72 -3.02 6.66 23.58
N LEU A 73 -3.33 6.32 22.33
CA LEU A 73 -3.82 7.29 21.34
C LEU A 73 -5.31 7.59 21.47
N ASN A 74 -6.10 6.66 22.00
CA ASN A 74 -7.56 6.78 22.13
C ASN A 74 -8.00 7.43 23.46
N HIS A 75 -7.05 7.75 24.34
CA HIS A 75 -7.27 8.60 25.51
C HIS A 75 -7.75 10.01 25.11
N ASP A 76 -8.55 10.65 25.96
CA ASP A 76 -9.19 11.93 25.63
C ASP A 76 -8.16 13.04 25.37
N ASP A 77 -7.12 13.15 26.18
CA ASP A 77 -6.03 14.13 25.97
C ASP A 77 -5.31 13.92 24.63
N SER A 78 -5.03 12.66 24.28
CA SER A 78 -4.42 12.32 22.99
C SER A 78 -5.35 12.70 21.83
N LYS A 79 -6.65 12.45 21.95
CA LYS A 79 -7.63 12.85 20.91
C LYS A 79 -7.73 14.36 20.78
N ILE A 80 -7.75 15.11 21.88
CA ILE A 80 -7.76 16.57 21.88
C ILE A 80 -6.51 17.09 21.16
N TYR A 81 -5.35 16.54 21.48
CA TYR A 81 -4.09 16.88 20.81
C TYR A 81 -4.13 16.59 19.31
N ILE A 82 -4.65 15.43 18.90
CA ILE A 82 -4.78 15.08 17.48
C ILE A 82 -5.73 16.05 16.76
N LYS A 83 -6.87 16.41 17.37
CA LYS A 83 -7.80 17.41 16.80
C LYS A 83 -7.12 18.76 16.60
N PHE A 84 -6.30 19.20 17.56
CA PHE A 84 -5.50 20.41 17.43
C PHE A 84 -4.52 20.32 16.26
N LEU A 85 -3.78 19.21 16.16
CA LEU A 85 -2.85 18.99 15.04
C LEU A 85 -3.55 19.01 13.69
N ILE A 86 -4.71 18.36 13.56
CA ILE A 86 -5.50 18.36 12.31
C ILE A 86 -5.86 19.79 11.92
N LYS A 87 -6.35 20.59 12.87
CA LYS A 87 -6.74 21.98 12.61
C LYS A 87 -5.54 22.82 12.18
N ALA A 88 -4.42 22.73 12.90
CA ALA A 88 -3.20 23.45 12.57
C ALA A 88 -2.64 23.03 11.19
N TYR A 89 -2.65 21.73 10.90
CA TYR A 89 -2.18 21.19 9.62
C TYR A 89 -3.08 21.61 8.46
N GLY A 90 -4.40 21.55 8.62
CA GLY A 90 -5.37 21.99 7.63
C GLY A 90 -5.26 23.48 7.31
N GLN A 91 -5.01 24.31 8.32
CA GLN A 91 -4.75 25.75 8.12
C GLN A 91 -3.46 26.01 7.34
N LYS A 92 -2.39 25.25 7.63
CA LYS A 92 -1.10 25.37 6.93
C LYS A 92 -1.16 24.85 5.49
N TYR A 93 -1.92 23.78 5.25
CA TYR A 93 -2.06 23.13 3.95
C TYR A 93 -3.53 22.94 3.56
N PRO A 94 -4.23 23.99 3.09
CA PRO A 94 -5.64 23.92 2.74
C PRO A 94 -5.96 22.86 1.66
N LEU A 95 -5.02 22.62 0.73
CA LEU A 95 -5.16 21.64 -0.35
C LEU A 95 -5.07 20.16 0.12
N SER A 96 -4.77 19.92 1.39
CA SER A 96 -4.64 18.58 1.96
C SER A 96 -5.98 17.87 2.20
N GLY A 97 -7.08 18.62 2.25
CA GLY A 97 -8.39 18.12 2.66
C GLY A 97 -8.52 17.89 4.17
N PHE A 98 -7.52 18.27 4.98
CA PHE A 98 -7.59 18.14 6.44
C PHE A 98 -8.55 19.14 7.09
N VAL A 99 -8.82 20.26 6.43
CA VAL A 99 -9.84 21.24 6.85
C VAL A 99 -11.23 20.61 6.91
N ASP A 100 -11.50 19.64 6.03
CA ASP A 100 -12.80 18.99 5.92
C ASP A 100 -12.97 17.79 6.87
N ILE A 101 -11.99 17.48 7.71
CA ILE A 101 -12.06 16.35 8.65
C ILE A 101 -12.98 16.73 9.81
N LYS A 102 -14.03 15.94 10.01
CA LYS A 102 -15.05 16.14 11.04
C LYS A 102 -14.83 15.27 12.27
N ASP A 103 -14.22 14.10 12.09
CA ASP A 103 -14.08 13.11 13.16
C ASP A 103 -12.78 12.29 13.02
N ILE A 104 -12.38 11.65 14.12
CA ILE A 104 -11.20 10.81 14.22
C ILE A 104 -11.63 9.44 14.72
N LYS A 105 -11.25 8.40 13.99
CA LYS A 105 -11.43 7.01 14.42
C LYS A 105 -10.09 6.33 14.55
N ILE A 106 -9.86 5.77 15.73
CA ILE A 106 -8.63 5.06 16.05
C ILE A 106 -9.01 3.59 16.19
N PHE A 107 -8.21 2.71 15.61
CA PHE A 107 -8.41 1.28 15.69
C PHE A 107 -7.09 0.59 15.93
N SER A 108 -7.08 -0.45 16.76
CA SER A 108 -5.94 -1.35 16.80
C SER A 108 -5.93 -2.21 15.53
N GLN A 109 -4.76 -2.39 14.92
CA GLN A 109 -4.58 -3.40 13.90
C GLN A 109 -4.98 -4.74 14.50
N LYS A 110 -6.02 -5.38 13.95
CA LYS A 110 -6.33 -6.77 14.31
C LYS A 110 -5.05 -7.56 14.13
N TYR A 111 -4.64 -8.34 15.14
CA TYR A 111 -3.49 -9.24 15.08
C TYR A 111 -3.71 -10.31 13.99
N THR A 112 -3.64 -9.94 12.72
CA THR A 112 -3.38 -10.89 11.63
C THR A 112 -1.92 -11.35 11.67
N TYR A 113 -1.09 -10.71 12.50
CA TYR A 113 0.26 -11.17 12.80
C TYR A 113 0.27 -12.56 13.43
N ALA A 114 -0.68 -12.92 14.32
CA ALA A 114 -0.72 -14.28 14.88
C ALA A 114 -1.07 -15.37 13.84
N ALA A 115 -1.83 -15.02 12.79
CA ALA A 115 -2.15 -15.94 11.69
C ALA A 115 -1.01 -16.07 10.65
N ASN A 116 -0.07 -15.12 10.64
CA ASN A 116 1.05 -15.08 9.68
C ASN A 116 2.42 -15.33 10.32
N LYS A 117 2.58 -15.22 11.64
CA LYS A 117 3.83 -15.59 12.33
C LYS A 117 4.01 -17.12 12.36
N ASN A 118 2.91 -17.84 12.61
CA ASN A 118 2.88 -19.31 12.48
C ASN A 118 2.90 -19.81 11.02
N LYS A 119 3.03 -18.93 10.02
CA LYS A 119 3.22 -19.32 8.61
C LYS A 119 4.58 -18.92 8.03
N ASN A 120 5.32 -18.03 8.69
CA ASN A 120 6.60 -17.52 8.20
C ASN A 120 7.81 -18.02 8.99
N ASP A 121 7.64 -18.55 10.21
CA ASP A 121 8.77 -19.16 10.95
C ASP A 121 8.98 -20.67 10.63
N GLU A 122 8.10 -21.29 9.83
CA GLU A 122 8.35 -22.62 9.23
C GLU A 122 8.92 -22.56 7.79
N LYS A 123 9.08 -21.36 7.22
CA LYS A 123 9.42 -21.21 5.79
C LYS A 123 10.79 -20.57 5.53
N LEU A 124 11.80 -21.00 6.27
CA LEU A 124 13.19 -21.03 5.81
C LEU A 124 13.89 -22.30 6.35
N SER A 125 13.18 -23.42 6.26
CA SER A 125 13.84 -24.72 6.22
C SER A 125 14.70 -24.77 4.96
N LYS A 126 16.02 -24.63 5.17
CA LYS A 126 17.15 -25.11 4.36
C LYS A 126 16.86 -25.35 2.87
N ASN A 127 17.45 -24.51 2.02
CA ASN A 127 17.82 -24.84 0.63
C ASN A 127 16.86 -25.82 -0.04
N SER A 128 15.63 -25.38 -0.33
CA SER A 128 14.83 -26.09 -1.32
C SER A 128 15.45 -25.77 -2.67
N TYR A 129 16.45 -26.56 -3.06
CA TYR A 129 16.79 -26.68 -4.46
C TYR A 129 15.48 -26.99 -5.19
N LEU A 130 15.16 -26.18 -6.19
CA LEU A 130 13.97 -26.39 -6.99
C LEU A 130 14.26 -27.62 -7.86
N GLU A 131 13.95 -28.81 -7.33
CA GLU A 131 14.14 -30.06 -8.06
C GLU A 131 13.43 -29.97 -9.41
N LEU A 132 14.12 -30.34 -10.48
CA LEU A 132 13.52 -30.39 -11.80
C LEU A 132 12.36 -31.39 -11.80
N SER A 133 11.31 -31.09 -12.56
CA SER A 133 10.17 -32.00 -12.67
C SER A 133 10.60 -33.33 -13.30
N LYS A 134 10.11 -34.45 -12.77
CA LYS A 134 10.34 -35.80 -13.35
C LYS A 134 9.36 -36.17 -14.47
N GLY A 135 8.39 -35.30 -14.77
CA GLY A 135 7.38 -35.56 -15.79
C GLY A 135 6.36 -36.65 -15.43
N GLU A 136 6.17 -36.96 -14.13
CA GLU A 136 5.24 -37.99 -13.66
C GLU A 136 3.81 -37.48 -13.42
N PHE A 137 3.45 -36.34 -14.02
CA PHE A 137 2.12 -35.74 -13.85
C PHE A 137 1.05 -36.47 -14.67
N LYS A 138 -0.16 -36.61 -14.12
CA LYS A 138 -1.32 -37.17 -14.84
C LYS A 138 -1.93 -36.14 -15.80
N ASN A 139 -2.17 -36.52 -17.05
CA ASN A 139 -2.89 -35.71 -18.02
C ASN A 139 -4.39 -36.01 -17.96
N CYS A 140 -5.21 -35.00 -17.65
CA CYS A 140 -6.65 -35.14 -17.46
C CYS A 140 -7.47 -34.39 -18.53
N PHE A 141 -6.82 -33.85 -19.57
CA PHE A 141 -7.51 -33.08 -20.58
C PHE A 141 -8.32 -33.98 -21.51
N LYS A 142 -9.58 -33.59 -21.79
CA LYS A 142 -10.45 -34.28 -22.76
C LYS A 142 -10.31 -33.72 -24.18
N ASP A 143 -9.79 -32.50 -24.31
CA ASP A 143 -9.48 -31.86 -25.59
C ASP A 143 -8.21 -32.49 -26.18
N GLU A 144 -8.30 -33.07 -27.38
CA GLU A 144 -7.20 -33.78 -28.04
C GLU A 144 -5.98 -32.88 -28.31
N LYS A 145 -6.18 -31.62 -28.68
CA LYS A 145 -5.07 -30.69 -28.97
C LYS A 145 -4.32 -30.35 -27.70
N LEU A 146 -5.04 -30.16 -26.60
CA LEU A 146 -4.43 -29.83 -25.31
C LEU A 146 -3.79 -31.06 -24.66
N PHE A 147 -4.43 -32.22 -24.80
CA PHE A 147 -3.90 -33.50 -24.37
C PHE A 147 -2.54 -33.76 -25.02
N LYS A 148 -2.44 -33.61 -26.35
CA LYS A 148 -1.20 -33.81 -27.10
C LYS A 148 -0.07 -32.89 -26.64
N LYS A 149 -0.36 -31.58 -26.49
CA LYS A 149 0.65 -30.61 -26.02
C LYS A 149 1.23 -30.95 -24.65
N PHE A 150 0.41 -31.48 -23.74
CA PHE A 150 0.86 -31.89 -22.41
C PHE A 150 1.71 -33.17 -22.43
N GLU A 151 1.43 -34.10 -23.34
CA GLU A 151 2.27 -35.28 -23.54
C GLU A 151 3.62 -34.91 -24.20
N ASP A 152 3.61 -34.02 -25.20
CA ASP A 152 4.84 -33.48 -25.80
C ASP A 152 5.74 -32.81 -24.73
N LEU A 153 5.13 -32.04 -23.82
CA LEU A 153 5.82 -31.42 -22.69
C LEU A 153 6.38 -32.47 -21.72
N ARG A 154 5.65 -33.56 -21.47
CA ARG A 154 6.13 -34.68 -20.65
C ARG A 154 7.38 -35.30 -21.23
N GLU A 155 7.40 -35.55 -22.54
CA GLU A 155 8.57 -36.11 -23.21
C GLU A 155 9.79 -35.19 -23.14
N LEU A 156 9.59 -33.89 -23.32
CA LEU A 156 10.67 -32.89 -23.22
C LEU A 156 11.29 -32.89 -21.82
N ILE A 157 10.45 -32.95 -20.78
CA ILE A 157 10.92 -33.01 -19.39
C ILE A 157 11.72 -34.31 -19.15
N LYS A 158 11.19 -35.47 -19.57
CA LYS A 158 11.89 -36.76 -19.40
C LYS A 158 13.23 -36.82 -20.15
N LYS A 159 13.30 -36.24 -21.34
CA LYS A 159 14.56 -36.12 -22.09
C LYS A 159 15.57 -35.25 -21.34
N GLY A 160 15.13 -34.11 -20.81
CA GLY A 160 15.97 -33.22 -20.02
C GLY A 160 16.49 -33.85 -18.71
N SER A 161 15.76 -34.78 -18.11
CA SER A 161 16.17 -35.49 -16.88
C SER A 161 17.08 -36.72 -17.10
N ASN A 162 17.22 -37.20 -18.34
CA ASN A 162 18.05 -38.38 -18.69
C ASN A 162 19.45 -38.00 -19.20
N LEU A 163 19.84 -36.73 -19.13
CA LEU A 163 21.14 -36.23 -19.58
C LEU A 163 22.20 -36.14 -18.46
N ASP A 164 21.89 -36.66 -17.27
CA ASP A 164 22.80 -36.77 -16.12
C ASP A 164 23.42 -38.18 -16.00
#